data_AF-A0A965T7Q4-F1
#
_entry.id   AF-A0A965T7Q4-F1
#
_cell.length_a   1.000
_cell.length_b   1.000
_cell.length_c   1.000
_cell.angle_alpha   90.00
_cell.angle_beta   90.00
_cell.angle_gamma   90.00
#
_symmetry.space_group_name_H-M   'P 1'
#
loop_
_entity.id
_entity.type
_entity.pdbx_description
1 polymer ?
#
loop_
_entity_poly.entity_id
_entity_poly.type
_entity_poly.pdbx_seq_one_letter_code
_entity_poly.pdbx_strand_id
1 'polypeptide(L)'
;MQNKFYEDLLQEVRADFYKRREERKPLELQWRLNINYLIGNQFAEITPKGDIEDYGKQYFWQEREVYNHLSVIMDTRLSKLNNLKTGMSLRPSTSDQSDVSAAAFATRIFNAVINDCDMK
;
A
#
# COMPACT_ATOMS: atom_id res chain seq x y z
N MET A 1 36.77 -7.77 24.49
CA MET A 1 35.83 -6.64 24.61
C MET A 1 35.15 -6.32 23.27
N GLN A 2 35.90 -6.23 22.15
CA GLN A 2 35.33 -6.07 20.79
C GLN A 2 34.30 -7.14 20.39
N ASN A 3 34.58 -8.43 20.62
CA ASN A 3 33.65 -9.50 20.21
C ASN A 3 32.27 -9.41 20.86
N LYS A 4 32.19 -8.96 22.13
CA LYS A 4 30.93 -8.80 22.85
C LYS A 4 30.08 -7.67 22.27
N PHE A 5 30.73 -6.56 21.89
CA PHE A 5 30.08 -5.45 21.19
C PHE A 5 29.53 -5.85 19.81
N TYR A 6 30.28 -6.65 19.05
CA TYR A 6 29.79 -7.16 17.75
C TYR A 6 28.63 -8.14 17.90
N GLU A 7 28.65 -9.00 18.91
CA GLU A 7 27.54 -9.91 19.21
C GLU A 7 26.28 -9.16 19.64
N ASP A 8 26.42 -8.16 20.52
CA ASP A 8 25.32 -7.32 20.98
C ASP A 8 24.69 -6.54 19.81
N LEU A 9 25.51 -5.97 18.91
CA LEU A 9 25.04 -5.27 17.71
C LEU A 9 24.33 -6.21 16.73
N LEU A 10 24.86 -7.42 16.51
CA LEU A 10 24.19 -8.42 15.68
C LEU A 10 22.85 -8.85 16.27
N GLN A 11 22.75 -8.95 17.59
CA GLN A 11 21.51 -9.27 18.28
C GLN A 11 20.48 -8.14 18.13
N GLU A 12 20.90 -6.89 18.30
CA GLU A 12 20.04 -5.71 18.13
C GLU A 12 19.46 -5.65 16.72
N VAL A 13 20.31 -5.76 15.69
CA VAL A 13 19.88 -5.74 14.28
C VAL A 13 18.92 -6.88 13.97
N ARG A 14 19.19 -8.09 14.48
CA ARG A 14 18.28 -9.24 14.31
C ARG A 14 16.94 -8.99 15.01
N ALA A 15 16.95 -8.50 16.24
CA ALA A 15 15.73 -8.22 17.00
C ALA A 15 14.86 -7.18 16.28
N ASP A 16 15.47 -6.10 15.79
CA ASP A 16 14.80 -5.06 15.03
C ASP A 16 14.24 -5.59 13.68
N PHE A 17 15.00 -6.44 12.99
CA PHE A 17 14.53 -7.13 11.79
C PHE A 17 13.32 -8.03 12.07
N TYR A 18 13.38 -8.90 13.08
CA TYR A 18 12.27 -9.80 13.43
C TYR A 18 11.04 -9.03 13.88
N LYS A 19 11.21 -7.94 14.64
CA LYS A 19 10.12 -7.07 15.05
C LYS A 19 9.40 -6.47 13.84
N ARG A 20 10.13 -5.84 12.91
CA ARG A 20 9.52 -5.26 11.70
C ARG A 20 8.88 -6.32 10.81
N ARG A 21 9.47 -7.51 10.74
CA ARG A 21 8.91 -8.63 9.98
C ARG A 21 7.55 -9.05 10.54
N GLU A 22 7.43 -9.23 11.85
CA GLU A 22 6.16 -9.61 12.48
C GLU A 22 5.11 -8.48 12.38
N GLU A 23 5.54 -7.22 12.52
CA GLU A 23 4.65 -6.04 12.33
C GLU A 23 4.09 -5.97 10.90
N ARG A 24 4.88 -6.32 9.88
CA ARG A 24 4.47 -6.29 8.46
C ARG A 24 3.69 -7.52 8.02
N LYS A 25 3.87 -8.66 8.67
CA LYS A 25 3.24 -9.93 8.34
C LYS A 25 1.73 -9.84 8.07
N PRO A 26 0.88 -9.22 8.92
CA PRO A 26 -0.56 -9.13 8.63
C PRO A 26 -0.86 -8.29 7.38
N LEU A 27 -0.10 -7.21 7.14
CA LEU A 27 -0.25 -6.36 5.97
C LEU A 27 0.12 -7.11 4.69
N GLU A 28 1.27 -7.81 4.70
CA GLU A 28 1.74 -8.60 3.56
C GLU A 28 0.79 -9.76 3.23
N LEU A 29 0.23 -10.43 4.25
CA LEU A 29 -0.79 -11.47 4.05
C LEU A 29 -2.05 -10.90 3.41
N GLN A 30 -2.53 -9.75 3.89
CA GLN A 30 -3.69 -9.09 3.27
C GLN A 30 -3.41 -8.71 1.82
N TRP A 31 -2.22 -8.20 1.51
CA TRP A 31 -1.83 -7.85 0.14
C TRP A 31 -1.80 -9.06 -0.77
N ARG A 32 -1.17 -10.16 -0.34
CA ARG A 32 -1.16 -11.41 -1.09
C ARG A 32 -2.57 -11.95 -1.31
N LEU A 33 -3.46 -11.83 -0.32
CA LEU A 33 -4.86 -12.23 -0.44
C LEU A 33 -5.58 -11.37 -1.49
N ASN A 34 -5.45 -10.05 -1.40
CA ASN A 34 -6.07 -9.12 -2.35
C ASN A 34 -5.63 -9.39 -3.81
N ILE A 35 -4.36 -9.73 -4.02
CA ILE A 35 -3.83 -10.10 -5.35
C ILE A 35 -4.48 -11.39 -5.85
N ASN A 36 -4.69 -12.39 -4.98
CA ASN A 36 -5.41 -13.62 -5.34
C ASN A 36 -6.83 -13.30 -5.83
N TYR A 37 -7.58 -12.46 -5.10
CA TYR A 37 -8.91 -12.03 -5.52
C TYR A 37 -8.89 -11.28 -6.86
N LEU A 38 -7.91 -10.41 -7.09
CA LEU A 38 -7.78 -9.66 -8.35
C LEU A 38 -7.56 -10.59 -9.56
N ILE A 39 -6.70 -11.60 -9.41
CA ILE A 39 -6.39 -12.58 -10.47
C ILE A 39 -7.54 -13.59 -10.66
N GLY A 40 -8.48 -13.66 -9.72
CA GLY A 40 -9.66 -14.53 -9.78
C GLY A 40 -9.57 -15.77 -8.88
N ASN A 41 -8.54 -15.90 -8.06
CA ASN A 41 -8.49 -16.92 -7.01
C ASN A 41 -9.30 -16.45 -5.79
N GLN A 42 -10.63 -16.58 -5.86
CA GLN A 42 -11.57 -16.10 -4.83
C GLN A 42 -11.76 -17.07 -3.66
N PHE A 43 -11.26 -18.30 -3.81
CA PHE A 43 -11.33 -19.36 -2.80
C PHE A 43 -10.06 -19.40 -1.92
N ALA A 44 -9.28 -18.32 -1.92
CA ALA A 44 -8.13 -18.16 -1.04
C ALA A 44 -8.56 -17.55 0.31
N GLU A 45 -8.01 -18.04 1.41
CA GLU A 45 -8.18 -17.45 2.74
C GLU A 45 -6.88 -17.41 3.53
N ILE A 46 -6.79 -16.52 4.52
CA ILE A 46 -5.67 -16.51 5.47
C ILE A 46 -5.96 -17.54 6.56
N THR A 47 -5.24 -18.66 6.51
CA THR A 47 -5.37 -19.74 7.49
C THR A 47 -4.74 -19.33 8.83
N PRO A 48 -5.19 -19.87 9.98
CA PRO A 48 -4.55 -19.65 11.28
C PRO A 48 -3.06 -20.00 11.34
N LYS A 49 -2.55 -20.79 10.39
CA LYS A 49 -1.11 -21.06 10.19
C LYS A 49 -0.32 -19.83 9.74
N GLY A 50 -0.99 -18.74 9.36
CA GLY A 50 -0.37 -17.51 8.91
C GLY A 50 0.12 -17.55 7.46
N ASP A 51 -0.54 -18.33 6.61
CA ASP A 51 -0.32 -18.35 5.17
C ASP A 51 -1.65 -18.37 4.42
N ILE A 52 -1.59 -18.18 3.10
CA ILE A 52 -2.75 -18.21 2.22
C ILE A 52 -2.88 -19.60 1.64
N GLU A 53 -4.02 -20.24 1.91
CA GLU A 53 -4.37 -21.55 1.35
C GLU A 53 -5.65 -21.39 0.50
N ASP A 54 -5.73 -22.14 -0.60
CA ASP A 54 -6.96 -22.26 -1.40
C ASP A 54 -7.83 -23.36 -0.79
N TYR A 55 -9.06 -23.03 -0.39
CA TYR A 55 -9.99 -24.04 0.08
C TYR A 55 -10.63 -24.78 -1.09
N GLY A 56 -10.46 -26.10 -1.09
CA GLY A 56 -11.08 -26.97 -2.08
C GLY A 56 -12.60 -27.04 -1.95
N LYS A 57 -13.23 -27.83 -2.82
CA LYS A 57 -14.66 -28.17 -2.69
C LYS A 57 -14.89 -28.89 -1.36
N GLN A 58 -15.83 -28.41 -0.56
CA GLN A 58 -16.16 -29.07 0.71
C GLN A 58 -16.98 -30.34 0.49
N TYR A 59 -17.76 -30.38 -0.58
CA TYR A 59 -18.58 -31.52 -0.96
C TYR A 59 -18.47 -31.83 -2.45
N PHE A 60 -18.65 -33.11 -2.83
CA PHE A 60 -18.49 -33.55 -4.21
C PHE A 60 -19.54 -32.95 -5.17
N TRP A 61 -20.72 -32.59 -4.65
CA TRP A 61 -21.81 -31.98 -5.41
C TRP A 61 -21.72 -30.45 -5.52
N GLN A 62 -20.73 -29.83 -4.87
CA GLN A 62 -20.56 -28.39 -4.93
C GLN A 62 -19.89 -28.01 -6.26
N GLU A 63 -20.51 -27.10 -6.99
CA GLU A 63 -19.88 -26.46 -8.15
C GLU A 63 -19.00 -25.29 -7.70
N ARG A 64 -17.88 -25.09 -8.40
CA ARG A 64 -16.91 -24.05 -8.10
C ARG A 64 -16.70 -23.23 -9.36
N GLU A 65 -17.45 -22.16 -9.47
CA GLU A 65 -17.34 -21.19 -10.56
C GLU A 65 -16.87 -19.85 -10.00
N VAL A 66 -15.95 -19.21 -10.73
CA VAL A 66 -15.44 -17.88 -10.37
C VAL A 66 -16.02 -16.87 -11.33
N TYR A 67 -16.75 -15.89 -10.78
CA TYR A 67 -17.16 -14.69 -11.50
C TYR A 67 -16.32 -13.51 -11.00
N ASN A 68 -15.26 -13.18 -11.74
CA ASN A 68 -14.34 -12.11 -11.36
C ASN A 68 -14.81 -10.73 -11.85
N HIS A 69 -15.70 -10.09 -11.08
CA HIS A 69 -16.08 -8.69 -11.33
C HIS A 69 -15.06 -7.68 -10.81
N LEU A 70 -14.19 -8.09 -9.88
CA LEU A 70 -13.21 -7.21 -9.25
C LEU A 70 -12.18 -6.70 -10.25
N SER A 71 -11.70 -7.56 -11.16
CA SER A 71 -10.75 -7.16 -12.21
C SER A 71 -11.28 -5.98 -13.02
N VAL A 72 -12.48 -6.09 -13.57
CA VAL A 72 -13.12 -5.04 -14.39
C VAL A 72 -13.29 -3.73 -13.60
N ILE A 73 -13.73 -3.83 -12.34
CA ILE A 73 -13.90 -2.65 -11.48
C ILE A 73 -12.55 -1.98 -11.20
N MET A 74 -11.50 -2.75 -10.94
CA MET A 74 -10.17 -2.22 -10.67
C MET A 74 -9.57 -1.57 -11.92
N ASP A 75 -9.69 -2.20 -13.08
CA ASP A 75 -9.18 -1.68 -14.35
C ASP A 75 -9.86 -0.35 -14.72
N THR A 76 -11.19 -0.29 -14.60
CA THR A 76 -11.95 0.93 -14.89
C THR A 76 -11.62 2.05 -13.92
N ARG A 77 -11.42 1.75 -12.62
CA ARG A 77 -11.02 2.75 -11.62
C ARG A 77 -9.59 3.22 -11.83
N LEU A 78 -8.66 2.31 -12.09
CA LEU A 78 -7.26 2.64 -12.36
C LEU A 78 -7.15 3.53 -13.60
N SER A 79 -7.88 3.21 -14.67
CA SER A 79 -7.96 4.04 -15.87
C SER A 79 -8.48 5.45 -15.57
N LYS A 80 -9.50 5.59 -14.72
CA LYS A 80 -9.98 6.90 -14.28
C LYS A 80 -8.93 7.65 -13.45
N LEU A 81 -8.32 6.99 -12.47
CA LEU A 81 -7.31 7.59 -11.59
C LEU A 81 -6.06 8.04 -12.35
N ASN A 82 -5.57 7.23 -13.28
CA ASN A 82 -4.40 7.57 -14.10
C ASN A 82 -4.62 8.81 -14.98
N ASN A 83 -5.87 9.14 -15.30
CA ASN A 83 -6.21 10.32 -16.08
C ASN A 83 -6.49 11.57 -15.22
N LEU A 84 -6.62 11.43 -13.91
CA LEU A 84 -6.81 12.56 -13.02
C LEU A 84 -5.47 13.26 -12.79
N LYS A 85 -5.32 14.45 -13.38
CA LYS A 85 -4.25 15.38 -13.03
C LYS A 85 -4.58 16.01 -11.69
N THR A 86 -3.80 15.73 -10.65
CA THR A 86 -4.02 16.33 -9.34
C THR A 86 -3.19 17.61 -9.22
N GLY A 87 -3.83 18.77 -9.30
CA GLY A 87 -3.20 20.04 -8.97
C GLY A 87 -3.16 20.27 -7.46
N MET A 88 -1.99 20.56 -6.90
CA MET A 88 -1.87 20.97 -5.50
C MET A 88 -2.02 22.49 -5.37
N SER A 89 -2.82 22.94 -4.41
CA SER A 89 -2.94 24.36 -4.06
C SER A 89 -2.91 24.51 -2.54
N LEU A 90 -2.15 25.49 -2.06
CA LEU A 90 -2.12 25.81 -0.63
C LEU A 90 -3.15 26.89 -0.33
N ARG A 91 -3.96 26.66 0.70
CA ARG A 91 -4.83 27.69 1.26
C ARG A 91 -4.09 28.44 2.37
N PRO A 92 -4.19 29.78 2.40
CA PRO A 92 -3.65 30.56 3.50
C PRO A 92 -4.42 30.25 4.80
N SER A 93 -3.73 30.31 5.93
CA SER A 93 -4.33 30.06 7.24
C SER A 93 -5.22 31.22 7.69
N THR A 94 -4.81 32.44 7.40
CA THR A 94 -5.52 33.69 7.74
C THR A 94 -5.68 34.56 6.49
N SER A 95 -6.61 35.53 6.53
CA SER A 95 -6.81 36.52 5.46
C SER A 95 -5.76 37.64 5.43
N ASP A 96 -4.69 37.51 6.24
CA ASP A 96 -3.62 38.50 6.26
C ASP A 96 -2.85 38.47 4.94
N GLN A 97 -2.49 39.66 4.45
CA GLN A 97 -1.85 39.80 3.15
C GLN A 97 -0.50 39.05 3.07
N SER A 98 0.21 38.97 4.19
CA SER A 98 1.44 38.16 4.32
C SER A 98 1.16 36.69 4.01
N ASP A 99 0.12 36.12 4.63
CA ASP A 99 -0.20 34.70 4.54
C ASP A 99 -0.73 34.33 3.16
N VAL A 100 -1.52 35.22 2.55
CA VAL A 100 -1.97 35.08 1.15
C VAL A 100 -0.78 35.05 0.20
N SER A 101 0.19 35.95 0.39
CA SER A 101 1.39 36.01 -0.46
C SER A 101 2.30 34.79 -0.25
N ALA A 102 2.46 34.34 0.99
CA ALA A 102 3.25 33.15 1.33
C ALA A 102 2.63 31.87 0.76
N ALA A 103 1.30 31.71 0.85
CA ALA A 103 0.58 30.57 0.28
C ALA A 103 0.71 30.54 -1.26
N ALA A 104 0.63 31.70 -1.92
CA ALA A 104 0.82 31.79 -3.37
C ALA A 104 2.25 31.42 -3.78
N PHE A 105 3.27 31.86 -3.02
CA PHE A 105 4.66 31.52 -3.25
C PHE A 105 4.93 30.03 -3.03
N ALA A 106 4.47 29.48 -1.90
CA ALA A 106 4.60 28.06 -1.58
C ALA A 106 3.93 27.18 -2.65
N THR A 107 2.73 27.55 -3.11
CA THR A 107 2.04 26.83 -4.19
C THR A 107 2.90 26.73 -5.46
N ARG A 108 3.65 27.78 -5.81
CA ARG A 108 4.57 27.75 -6.95
C ARG A 108 5.75 26.81 -6.73
N ILE A 109 6.32 26.78 -5.52
CA ILE A 109 7.41 25.85 -5.17
C ILE A 109 6.90 24.40 -5.28
N PHE A 110 5.73 24.09 -4.71
CA PHE A 110 5.16 22.75 -4.78
C PHE A 110 4.90 22.33 -6.23
N ASN A 111 4.35 23.21 -7.07
CA ASN A 111 4.14 22.91 -8.47
C ASN A 111 5.46 22.65 -9.23
N ALA A 112 6.54 23.35 -8.90
CA ALA A 112 7.85 23.08 -9.48
C ALA A 112 8.35 21.68 -9.12
N VAL A 113 8.30 21.32 -7.83
CA VAL A 113 8.74 19.99 -7.37
C VAL A 113 7.87 18.87 -7.92
N ILE A 114 6.56 19.07 -8.01
CA ILE A 114 5.63 18.07 -8.57
C ILE A 114 5.94 17.79 -10.04
N ASN A 115 6.23 18.84 -10.82
CA ASN A 115 6.64 18.71 -12.21
C ASN A 115 7.97 17.97 -12.35
N ASP A 116 8.93 18.22 -11.45
CA ASP A 116 10.22 17.52 -11.46
C ASP A 116 10.10 16.04 -11.06
N CYS A 117 9.15 15.70 -10.18
CA CYS A 117 8.90 14.33 -9.74
C CYS A 117 8.04 13.49 -10.71
N ASP A 118 7.73 14.00 -11.91
CA ASP A 118 6.85 13.34 -12.89
C ASP A 118 5.47 12.92 -12.33
N MET A 119 5.04 13.53 -11.21
CA MET A 119 3.71 13.33 -10.67
C MET A 119 2.74 14.22 -11.45
N LYS A 120 2.04 13.63 -12.43
CA LYS A 120 1.08 14.33 -13.30
C LYS A 120 -0.20 14.77 -12.60
#